data_AF-A0A372NP56-F1
#
_entry.id   AF-A0A372NP56-F1
#
_cell.length_a   1.000
_cell.length_b   1.000
_cell.length_c   1.000
_cell.angle_alpha   90.00
_cell.angle_beta   90.00
_cell.angle_gamma   90.00
#
_symmetry.space_group_name_H-M   'P 1'
#
loop_
_entity.id
_entity.type
_entity.pdbx_description
1 polymer ?
#
loop_
_entity_poly.entity_id
_entity_poly.type
_entity_poly.pdbx_seq_one_letter_code
_entity_poly.pdbx_strand_id
1 'polypeptide(L)'
;MKVAIIILIVLFLLIRKSKNKTGSESRPPANKKPSTETPNDKLILIKNATLADVTRALKDFCNQYNQQEYAALPRLYTLSENEHAVTFPYNTDLTIFGFAINYLAYPVDIKWQAEIWGWATVYENEGVSEPDIYNKLCMFYLVDDKEYDNVYITTSDNFCYKLPFTNFKPKAITPAKELFKNRPTKLAALSGIPYQDID
;
A
#
# COMPACT_ATOMS: atom_id res chain seq x y z
N MET A 1 -3.10 1.60 -26.65
CA MET A 1 -4.28 2.38 -26.18
C MET A 1 -5.51 1.51 -25.94
N LYS A 2 -5.97 0.69 -26.90
CA LYS A 2 -7.17 -0.15 -26.73
C LYS A 2 -7.05 -1.19 -25.60
N VAL A 3 -5.90 -1.83 -25.43
CA VAL A 3 -5.67 -2.85 -24.36
C VAL A 3 -5.63 -2.23 -22.96
N ALA A 4 -5.00 -1.06 -22.78
CA ALA A 4 -4.97 -0.34 -21.51
C ALA A 4 -6.36 0.17 -21.09
N ILE A 5 -7.16 0.65 -22.05
CA ILE A 5 -8.57 1.00 -21.82
C ILE A 5 -9.36 -0.25 -21.42
N ILE A 6 -9.10 -1.41 -22.03
CA ILE A 6 -9.78 -2.67 -21.69
C ILE A 6 -9.41 -3.12 -20.26
N ILE A 7 -8.16 -3.00 -19.83
CA ILE A 7 -7.74 -3.38 -18.47
C ILE A 7 -8.30 -2.42 -17.41
N LEU A 8 -8.27 -1.11 -17.66
CA LEU A 8 -8.93 -0.11 -16.81
C LEU A 8 -10.44 -0.33 -16.74
N ILE A 9 -11.08 -0.68 -17.86
CA ILE A 9 -12.50 -1.06 -17.89
C ILE A 9 -12.71 -2.37 -17.14
N VAL A 10 -11.82 -3.36 -17.20
CA VAL A 10 -11.96 -4.61 -16.45
C VAL A 10 -11.79 -4.39 -14.94
N LEU A 11 -10.78 -3.63 -14.50
CA LEU A 11 -10.63 -3.27 -13.08
C LEU A 11 -11.84 -2.43 -12.61
N PHE A 12 -12.23 -1.42 -13.38
CA PHE A 12 -13.38 -0.57 -13.09
C PHE A 12 -14.73 -1.33 -13.13
N LEU A 13 -14.88 -2.33 -14.00
CA LEU A 13 -16.06 -3.20 -14.07
C LEU A 13 -16.06 -4.26 -12.97
N LEU A 14 -14.91 -4.77 -12.52
CA LEU A 14 -14.82 -5.59 -11.31
C LEU A 14 -15.21 -4.76 -10.08
N ILE A 15 -14.78 -3.50 -10.00
CA ILE A 15 -15.16 -2.51 -8.97
C ILE A 15 -16.66 -2.17 -9.05
N ARG A 16 -17.24 -1.97 -10.24
CA ARG A 16 -18.69 -1.69 -10.40
C ARG A 16 -19.60 -2.89 -10.23
N LYS A 17 -19.17 -4.09 -10.65
CA LYS A 17 -19.94 -5.33 -10.43
C LYS A 17 -19.95 -5.70 -8.93
N SER A 18 -18.95 -5.24 -8.18
CA SER A 18 -18.98 -5.21 -6.72
C SER A 18 -20.05 -4.23 -6.20
N LYS A 19 -20.13 -2.99 -6.71
CA LYS A 19 -21.16 -1.99 -6.32
C LYS A 19 -22.62 -2.38 -6.64
N ASN A 20 -22.88 -3.25 -7.63
CA ASN A 20 -24.24 -3.71 -8.00
C ASN A 20 -24.69 -5.00 -7.32
N LYS A 21 -23.85 -5.58 -6.48
CA LYS A 21 -24.35 -6.38 -5.36
C LYS A 21 -24.42 -5.40 -4.21
N THR A 22 -25.49 -5.43 -3.43
CA THR A 22 -25.35 -5.21 -1.99
C THR A 22 -24.29 -6.21 -1.54
N GLY A 23 -23.02 -5.80 -1.62
CA GLY A 23 -21.89 -6.66 -1.37
C GLY A 23 -22.10 -7.15 0.03
N SER A 24 -22.29 -8.45 0.22
CA SER A 24 -22.05 -8.95 1.55
C SER A 24 -20.64 -8.50 1.87
N GLU A 25 -20.49 -7.78 2.98
CA GLU A 25 -19.26 -7.65 3.76
C GLU A 25 -18.83 -9.05 4.23
N SER A 26 -18.73 -10.01 3.31
CA SER A 26 -18.40 -11.39 3.57
C SER A 26 -16.91 -11.39 3.79
N ARG A 27 -16.54 -10.98 4.99
CA ARG A 27 -15.23 -11.24 5.55
C ARG A 27 -15.18 -12.70 5.98
N PRO A 28 -13.99 -13.29 6.04
CA PRO A 28 -13.80 -14.55 6.74
C PRO A 28 -14.40 -14.46 8.15
N PRO A 29 -14.86 -15.58 8.73
CA PRO A 29 -15.36 -15.56 10.08
C PRO A 29 -14.25 -15.09 11.05
N ALA A 30 -14.63 -14.41 12.13
CA ALA A 30 -13.69 -13.77 13.04
C ALA A 30 -12.62 -14.72 13.63
N ASN A 31 -12.91 -16.02 13.72
CA ASN A 31 -11.95 -17.04 14.16
C ASN A 31 -10.78 -17.25 13.19
N LYS A 32 -10.88 -16.77 11.94
CA LYS A 32 -9.79 -16.76 10.96
C LYS A 32 -8.97 -15.47 11.01
N LYS A 33 -9.39 -14.46 11.77
CA LYS A 33 -8.61 -13.22 11.94
C LYS A 33 -7.35 -13.57 12.74
N PRO A 34 -6.14 -13.22 12.25
CA PRO A 34 -4.92 -13.39 13.01
C PRO A 34 -5.03 -12.74 14.40
N SER A 35 -4.60 -13.46 15.43
CA SER A 35 -4.63 -12.99 16.82
C SER A 35 -3.24 -12.68 17.38
N THR A 36 -2.18 -13.02 16.65
CA THR A 36 -0.79 -12.81 17.04
C THR A 36 -0.11 -11.92 16.03
N GLU A 37 0.41 -10.78 16.50
CA GLU A 37 1.19 -9.87 15.66
C GLU A 37 2.44 -10.57 15.11
N THR A 38 2.79 -10.28 13.86
CA THR A 38 3.96 -10.82 13.18
C THR A 38 4.91 -9.66 12.87
N PRO A 39 6.09 -9.60 13.53
CA PRO A 39 7.03 -8.50 13.34
C PRO A 39 7.39 -8.31 11.87
N ASN A 40 7.32 -7.07 11.42
CA ASN A 40 7.74 -6.62 10.11
C ASN A 40 8.02 -5.12 10.17
N ASP A 41 8.56 -4.57 9.10
CA ASP A 41 8.98 -3.19 9.04
C ASP A 41 8.18 -2.36 8.03
N LYS A 42 7.02 -2.88 7.58
CA LYS A 42 6.14 -2.25 6.59
C LYS A 42 5.44 -1.03 7.19
N LEU A 43 5.59 0.10 6.50
CA LEU A 43 5.15 1.40 6.98
C LEU A 43 4.72 2.28 5.81
N ILE A 44 3.60 2.97 5.92
CA ILE A 44 3.16 3.99 4.96
C ILE A 44 2.99 5.31 5.72
N LEU A 45 3.58 6.37 5.21
CA LEU A 45 3.35 7.74 5.64
C LEU A 45 2.39 8.42 4.67
N ILE A 46 1.42 9.12 5.24
CA ILE A 46 0.39 9.86 4.52
C ILE A 46 0.43 11.30 5.03
N LYS A 47 0.64 12.26 4.14
CA LYS A 47 0.57 13.70 4.45
C LYS A 47 -0.54 14.37 3.66
N ASN A 48 -1.00 15.51 4.15
CA ASN A 48 -2.02 16.37 3.51
C ASN A 48 -3.38 15.65 3.32
N ALA A 49 -3.76 14.80 4.28
CA ALA A 49 -5.03 14.10 4.29
C ALA A 49 -5.62 14.07 5.70
N THR A 50 -6.94 14.20 5.81
CA THR A 50 -7.63 14.15 7.10
C THR A 50 -7.72 12.72 7.62
N LEU A 51 -7.77 12.56 8.94
CA LEU A 51 -7.97 11.24 9.56
C LEU A 51 -9.22 10.54 9.02
N ALA A 52 -10.31 11.28 8.79
CA ALA A 52 -11.57 10.74 8.30
C ALA A 52 -11.43 10.15 6.89
N ASP A 53 -10.76 10.86 5.98
CA ASP A 53 -10.53 10.36 4.62
C ASP A 53 -9.57 9.17 4.61
N VAL A 54 -8.50 9.20 5.40
CA VAL A 54 -7.56 8.07 5.49
C VAL A 54 -8.25 6.84 6.04
N THR A 55 -9.06 7.00 7.08
CA THR A 55 -9.87 5.91 7.65
C THR A 55 -10.81 5.31 6.62
N ARG A 56 -11.50 6.16 5.84
CA ARG A 56 -12.41 5.71 4.77
C ARG A 56 -11.67 4.95 3.67
N ALA A 57 -10.55 5.50 3.18
CA ALA A 57 -9.73 4.84 2.15
C ALA A 57 -9.23 3.47 2.61
N LEU A 58 -8.74 3.36 3.86
CA LEU A 58 -8.26 2.09 4.40
C LEU A 58 -9.39 1.08 4.59
N LYS A 59 -10.58 1.50 5.03
CA LYS A 59 -11.75 0.62 5.13
C LYS A 59 -12.17 0.08 3.76
N ASP A 60 -12.20 0.95 2.75
CA ASP A 60 -12.55 0.54 1.39
C ASP A 60 -11.50 -0.44 0.81
N PHE A 61 -10.22 -0.19 1.08
CA PHE A 61 -9.14 -1.13 0.75
C PHE A 61 -9.34 -2.49 1.46
N CYS A 62 -9.58 -2.50 2.76
CA CYS A 62 -9.80 -3.74 3.51
C CYS A 62 -11.03 -4.50 3.02
N ASN A 63 -12.12 -3.80 2.69
CA ASN A 63 -13.32 -4.42 2.11
C ASN A 63 -13.08 -5.09 0.75
N GLN A 64 -12.07 -4.65 0.00
CA GLN A 64 -11.69 -5.26 -1.27
C GLN A 64 -10.78 -6.47 -1.07
N TYR A 65 -9.81 -6.39 -0.16
CA TYR A 65 -8.75 -7.39 -0.02
C TYR A 65 -8.98 -8.40 1.12
N ASN A 66 -9.94 -8.16 2.02
CA ASN A 66 -10.27 -9.06 3.13
C ASN A 66 -11.50 -9.95 2.88
N GLN A 67 -11.89 -10.20 1.62
CA GLN A 67 -13.11 -10.95 1.29
C GLN A 67 -12.95 -12.47 1.44
N GLN A 68 -11.81 -13.01 1.01
CA GLN A 68 -11.55 -14.45 1.01
C GLN A 68 -10.69 -14.88 2.20
N GLU A 69 -9.75 -14.03 2.58
CA GLU A 69 -8.84 -14.17 3.70
C GLU A 69 -8.51 -12.77 4.24
N TYR A 70 -8.01 -12.67 5.48
CA TYR A 70 -7.58 -11.38 6.04
C TYR A 70 -6.18 -11.00 5.50
N ALA A 71 -6.10 -10.56 4.25
CA ALA A 71 -4.85 -10.23 3.56
C ALA A 71 -4.23 -8.89 3.99
N ALA A 72 -5.06 -7.95 4.46
CA ALA A 72 -4.62 -6.62 4.90
C ALA A 72 -5.33 -6.19 6.18
N LEU A 73 -4.57 -6.04 7.27
CA LEU A 73 -5.08 -5.55 8.55
C LEU A 73 -4.24 -4.33 8.99
N PRO A 74 -4.49 -3.15 8.41
CA PRO A 74 -3.70 -1.96 8.69
C PRO A 74 -4.03 -1.36 10.05
N ARG A 75 -2.99 -0.88 10.73
CA ARG A 75 -3.09 -0.05 11.94
C ARG A 75 -2.72 1.38 11.59
N LEU A 76 -3.64 2.31 11.85
CA LEU A 76 -3.53 3.72 11.51
C LEU A 76 -3.21 4.56 12.75
N TYR A 77 -2.11 5.27 12.73
CA TYR A 77 -1.64 6.20 13.76
C TYR A 77 -1.86 7.65 13.33
N THR A 78 -2.25 8.49 14.29
CA THR A 78 -2.40 9.94 14.07
C THR A 78 -1.15 10.66 14.57
N LEU A 79 -0.36 11.21 13.64
CA LEU A 79 0.85 11.97 13.98
C LEU A 79 0.54 13.46 14.15
N SER A 80 -0.36 13.99 13.33
CA SER A 80 -0.96 15.32 13.45
C SER A 80 -2.34 15.35 12.77
N GLU A 81 -2.96 16.53 12.65
CA GLU A 81 -4.26 16.70 11.98
C GLU A 81 -4.28 16.20 10.53
N ASN A 82 -3.16 16.38 9.80
CA ASN A 82 -3.03 16.05 8.38
C ASN A 82 -1.85 15.12 8.06
N GLU A 83 -1.30 14.44 9.07
CA GLU A 83 -0.19 13.51 8.91
C GLU A 83 -0.45 12.23 9.70
N HIS A 84 -0.36 11.10 9.00
CA HIS A 84 -0.74 9.79 9.51
C HIS A 84 0.28 8.73 9.11
N ALA A 85 0.38 7.68 9.93
CA ALA A 85 1.18 6.50 9.61
C ALA A 85 0.32 5.25 9.59
N VAL A 86 0.62 4.32 8.68
CA VAL A 86 -0.03 3.01 8.59
C VAL A 86 1.02 1.93 8.74
N THR A 87 0.76 0.95 9.60
CA THR A 87 1.59 -0.26 9.76
C THR A 87 0.73 -1.50 9.57
N PHE A 88 1.35 -2.67 9.45
CA PHE A 88 0.66 -3.94 9.23
C PHE A 88 1.03 -4.92 10.36
N PRO A 89 0.40 -4.85 11.54
CA PRO A 89 0.79 -5.64 12.73
C PRO A 89 0.76 -7.16 12.51
N TYR A 90 -0.06 -7.66 11.59
CA TYR A 90 -0.17 -9.09 11.26
C TYR A 90 0.64 -9.48 10.01
N ASN A 91 1.54 -8.59 9.58
CA ASN A 91 2.21 -8.61 8.28
C ASN A 91 1.19 -8.56 7.11
N THR A 92 1.70 -8.29 5.93
CA THR A 92 1.00 -8.42 4.66
C THR A 92 2.05 -8.73 3.60
N ASP A 93 1.71 -9.42 2.52
CA ASP A 93 2.69 -9.65 1.46
C ASP A 93 3.05 -8.34 0.75
N LEU A 94 4.20 -8.34 0.06
CA LEU A 94 4.71 -7.14 -0.59
C LEU A 94 3.81 -6.62 -1.72
N THR A 95 3.06 -7.51 -2.37
CA THR A 95 2.13 -7.16 -3.44
C THR A 95 0.93 -6.40 -2.90
N ILE A 96 0.29 -6.89 -1.83
CA ILE A 96 -0.80 -6.21 -1.13
C ILE A 96 -0.30 -4.89 -0.51
N PHE A 97 0.92 -4.86 0.03
CA PHE A 97 1.54 -3.62 0.49
C PHE A 97 1.67 -2.58 -0.64
N GLY A 98 2.16 -2.99 -1.82
CA GLY A 98 2.23 -2.13 -3.01
C GLY A 98 0.85 -1.65 -3.47
N PHE A 99 -0.17 -2.51 -3.42
CA PHE A 99 -1.55 -2.12 -3.72
C PHE A 99 -2.09 -1.11 -2.72
N ALA A 100 -1.78 -1.25 -1.42
CA ALA A 100 -2.20 -0.28 -0.41
C ALA A 100 -1.63 1.11 -0.71
N ILE A 101 -0.35 1.19 -1.07
CA ILE A 101 0.31 2.46 -1.43
C ILE A 101 -0.37 3.11 -2.64
N ASN A 102 -0.62 2.34 -3.70
CA ASN A 102 -1.28 2.86 -4.89
C ASN A 102 -2.73 3.27 -4.63
N TYR A 103 -3.48 2.46 -3.88
CA TYR A 103 -4.86 2.75 -3.50
C TYR A 103 -4.96 4.04 -2.66
N LEU A 104 -4.04 4.24 -1.71
CA LEU A 104 -4.00 5.44 -0.89
C LEU A 104 -3.58 6.69 -1.66
N ALA A 105 -2.85 6.56 -2.76
CA ALA A 105 -2.60 7.72 -3.62
C ALA A 105 -3.81 8.06 -4.49
N TYR A 106 -4.59 7.06 -4.89
CA TYR A 106 -5.73 7.19 -5.78
C TYR A 106 -7.01 6.54 -5.21
N PRO A 107 -7.47 6.97 -4.02
CA PRO A 107 -8.63 6.36 -3.38
C PRO A 107 -9.90 6.57 -4.20
N VAL A 108 -10.78 5.58 -4.16
CA VAL A 108 -12.06 5.63 -4.87
C VAL A 108 -13.00 6.59 -4.14
N ASP A 109 -13.63 7.52 -4.88
CA ASP A 109 -14.63 8.47 -4.35
C ASP A 109 -14.12 9.37 -3.19
N ILE A 110 -12.80 9.58 -3.09
CA ILE A 110 -12.16 10.57 -2.21
C ILE A 110 -11.33 11.51 -3.07
N LYS A 111 -11.58 12.82 -2.96
CA LYS A 111 -10.76 13.84 -3.62
C LYS A 111 -9.74 14.37 -2.63
N TRP A 112 -8.49 13.95 -2.75
CA TRP A 112 -7.39 14.48 -1.96
C TRP A 112 -6.13 14.67 -2.80
N GLN A 113 -5.15 15.37 -2.22
CA GLN A 113 -3.80 15.54 -2.78
C GLN A 113 -2.78 15.02 -1.77
N ALA A 114 -3.06 13.83 -1.23
CA ALA A 114 -2.23 13.23 -0.20
C ALA A 114 -0.86 12.85 -0.77
N GLU A 115 0.21 13.08 -0.01
CA GLU A 115 1.53 12.54 -0.33
C GLU A 115 1.69 11.19 0.34
N ILE A 116 1.99 10.15 -0.45
CA ILE A 116 2.11 8.77 0.03
C ILE A 116 3.54 8.28 -0.17
N TRP A 117 4.15 7.81 0.91
CA TRP A 117 5.46 7.18 0.90
C TRP A 117 5.41 5.89 1.71
N GLY A 118 5.92 4.80 1.16
CA GLY A 118 6.02 3.51 1.84
C GLY A 118 7.46 3.13 2.13
N TRP A 119 7.67 2.31 3.15
CA TRP A 119 8.95 1.66 3.42
C TRP A 119 8.73 0.22 3.84
N ALA A 120 9.55 -0.67 3.30
CA ALA A 120 9.59 -2.08 3.68
C ALA A 120 10.95 -2.67 3.29
N THR A 121 11.42 -3.64 4.05
CA THR A 121 12.52 -4.51 3.59
C THR A 121 11.96 -5.54 2.63
N VAL A 122 12.58 -5.66 1.46
CA VAL A 122 12.16 -6.65 0.45
C VAL A 122 12.94 -7.93 0.63
N TYR A 123 12.26 -9.04 0.90
CA TYR A 123 12.90 -10.35 1.09
C TYR A 123 12.82 -11.22 -0.16
N GLU A 124 13.75 -12.16 -0.30
CA GLU A 124 13.87 -13.08 -1.45
C GLU A 124 12.59 -13.90 -1.72
N ASN A 125 11.81 -14.18 -0.68
CA ASN A 125 10.58 -14.96 -0.74
C ASN A 125 9.33 -14.14 -1.06
N GLU A 126 9.44 -12.82 -1.29
CA GLU A 126 8.30 -11.94 -1.58
C GLU A 126 7.97 -11.83 -3.09
N GLY A 127 8.50 -12.75 -3.91
CA GLY A 127 8.09 -12.92 -5.31
C GLY A 127 8.65 -11.91 -6.30
N VAL A 128 9.59 -11.07 -5.85
CA VAL A 128 10.33 -10.16 -6.74
C VAL A 128 11.55 -10.88 -7.30
N SER A 129 11.94 -10.63 -8.56
CA SER A 129 12.98 -11.39 -9.26
C SER A 129 14.39 -10.78 -9.22
N GLU A 130 14.54 -9.56 -8.71
CA GLU A 130 15.72 -8.73 -8.87
C GLU A 130 16.62 -8.83 -7.63
N PRO A 131 17.81 -9.46 -7.73
CA PRO A 131 18.64 -9.67 -6.54
C PRO A 131 19.13 -8.40 -5.85
N ASP A 132 19.27 -7.31 -6.62
CA ASP A 132 19.76 -6.02 -6.14
C ASP A 132 18.82 -5.33 -5.15
N ILE A 133 17.59 -5.80 -4.97
CA ILE A 133 16.64 -5.26 -3.99
C ILE A 133 16.50 -6.12 -2.73
N TYR A 134 17.01 -7.36 -2.74
CA TYR A 134 16.82 -8.30 -1.64
C TYR A 134 17.54 -7.86 -0.37
N ASN A 135 16.87 -8.06 0.76
CA ASN A 135 17.32 -7.73 2.11
C ASN A 135 17.70 -6.24 2.28
N LYS A 136 17.18 -5.37 1.41
CA LYS A 136 17.38 -3.92 1.47
C LYS A 136 16.12 -3.23 1.92
N LEU A 137 16.32 -2.18 2.70
CA LEU A 137 15.27 -1.24 2.99
C LEU A 137 14.95 -0.47 1.71
N CYS A 138 13.70 -0.58 1.28
CA CYS A 138 13.18 0.04 0.08
C CYS A 138 12.18 1.14 0.44
N MET A 139 12.26 2.27 -0.27
CA MET A 139 11.27 3.32 -0.28
C MET A 139 10.35 3.13 -1.47
N PHE A 140 9.05 3.10 -1.23
CA PHE A 140 7.99 2.94 -2.20
C PHE A 140 7.28 4.28 -2.41
N TYR A 141 7.00 4.63 -3.65
CA TYR A 141 6.36 5.90 -4.00
C TYR A 141 5.70 5.82 -5.36
N LEU A 142 4.89 6.83 -5.67
CA LEU A 142 4.32 7.01 -6.99
C LEU A 142 4.95 8.23 -7.63
N VAL A 143 5.21 8.10 -8.93
CA VAL A 143 5.52 9.24 -9.79
C VAL A 143 4.21 9.62 -10.45
N ASP A 144 3.95 10.91 -10.64
CA ASP A 144 2.85 11.40 -11.47
C ASP A 144 3.13 11.05 -12.95
N ASP A 145 3.02 9.76 -13.24
CA ASP A 145 2.90 9.22 -14.58
C ASP A 145 1.45 8.79 -14.77
N LYS A 146 0.96 8.83 -16.01
CA LYS A 146 -0.45 8.49 -16.31
C LYS A 146 -0.73 6.98 -16.16
N GLU A 147 0.18 6.23 -15.55
CA GLU A 147 0.18 4.78 -15.42
C GLU A 147 -0.13 4.42 -13.96
N TYR A 148 -1.41 4.24 -13.66
CA TYR A 148 -1.91 3.96 -12.31
C TYR A 148 -1.68 2.51 -11.84
N ASP A 149 -0.96 1.68 -12.59
CA ASP A 149 -0.84 0.23 -12.42
C ASP A 149 0.54 -0.23 -11.93
N ASN A 150 1.26 0.66 -11.26
CA ASN A 150 2.61 0.38 -10.78
C ASN A 150 2.93 1.19 -9.52
N VAL A 151 4.03 0.79 -8.87
CA VAL A 151 4.69 1.52 -7.79
C VAL A 151 6.18 1.62 -8.10
N TYR A 152 6.81 2.73 -7.75
CA TYR A 152 8.27 2.87 -7.85
C TYR A 152 8.91 2.46 -6.53
N ILE A 153 10.09 1.87 -6.63
CA ILE A 153 10.90 1.44 -5.50
C ILE A 153 12.30 2.01 -5.66
N THR A 154 12.81 2.65 -4.62
CA THR A 154 14.23 2.99 -4.52
C THR A 154 14.82 2.29 -3.29
N THR A 155 15.86 1.48 -3.50
CA THR A 155 16.61 0.81 -2.42
C THR A 155 17.45 1.82 -1.63
N SER A 156 17.87 1.46 -0.41
CA SER A 156 18.82 2.24 0.42
C SER A 156 20.10 2.67 -0.30
N ASP A 157 20.47 1.95 -1.36
CA ASP A 157 21.69 2.13 -2.13
C ASP A 157 21.42 2.98 -3.39
N ASN A 158 20.20 3.50 -3.54
CA ASN A 158 19.68 4.29 -4.65
C ASN A 158 19.48 3.57 -5.99
N PHE A 159 19.41 2.23 -6.00
CA PHE A 159 18.86 1.51 -7.16
C PHE A 159 17.35 1.71 -7.24
N CYS A 160 16.87 2.20 -8.38
CA CYS A 160 15.47 2.53 -8.63
C CYS A 160 14.84 1.53 -9.60
N TYR A 161 13.62 1.11 -9.29
CA TYR A 161 12.83 0.20 -10.13
C TYR A 161 11.40 0.69 -10.23
N LYS A 162 10.76 0.42 -11.38
CA LYS A 162 9.31 0.50 -11.56
C LYS A 162 8.74 -0.90 -11.43
N LEU A 163 7.80 -1.10 -10.50
CA LEU A 163 7.18 -2.39 -10.21
C LEU A 163 5.74 -2.42 -10.73
N PRO A 164 5.48 -3.05 -11.89
CA PRO A 164 4.14 -3.17 -12.43
C PRO A 164 3.32 -4.22 -11.67
N PHE A 165 2.04 -3.93 -11.44
CA PHE A 165 1.12 -4.84 -10.76
C PHE A 165 0.66 -6.02 -11.62
N THR A 166 0.93 -6.00 -12.93
CA THR A 166 0.51 -7.07 -13.85
C THR A 166 1.31 -8.36 -13.66
N ASN A 167 2.59 -8.27 -13.32
CA ASN A 167 3.47 -9.43 -13.16
C ASN A 167 4.51 -9.28 -12.06
N PHE A 168 4.51 -8.16 -11.33
CA PHE A 168 5.44 -7.86 -10.24
C PHE A 168 6.92 -8.07 -10.63
N LYS A 169 7.26 -7.82 -11.91
CA LYS A 169 8.62 -7.85 -12.44
C LYS A 169 9.19 -6.43 -12.50
N PRO A 170 10.06 -6.05 -11.55
CA PRO A 170 10.76 -4.77 -11.56
C PRO A 170 11.41 -4.44 -12.90
N LYS A 171 11.38 -3.17 -13.26
CA LYS A 171 12.14 -2.62 -14.38
C LYS A 171 13.05 -1.55 -13.83
N ALA A 172 14.37 -1.73 -13.98
CA ALA A 172 15.34 -0.74 -13.52
C ALA A 172 15.11 0.62 -14.21
N ILE A 173 15.23 1.70 -13.44
CA ILE A 173 15.05 3.08 -13.90
C ILE A 173 16.35 3.86 -13.62
N THR A 174 16.91 4.48 -14.67
CA THR A 174 18.14 5.26 -14.58
C THR A 174 18.01 6.55 -15.40
N PRO A 175 18.25 7.73 -14.81
CA PRO A 175 18.52 7.97 -13.39
C PRO A 175 17.30 7.66 -12.51
N ALA A 176 17.53 7.45 -11.20
CA ALA A 176 16.45 7.25 -10.23
C ALA A 176 15.45 8.42 -10.27
N LYS A 177 14.15 8.12 -10.17
CA LYS A 177 13.10 9.16 -10.15
C LYS A 177 13.08 9.90 -8.83
N GLU A 178 13.28 9.19 -7.73
CA GLU A 178 13.48 9.74 -6.39
C GLU A 178 14.64 8.99 -5.73
N LEU A 179 15.53 9.74 -5.08
CA LEU A 179 16.57 9.15 -4.23
C LEU A 179 15.95 8.60 -2.95
N PHE A 180 16.60 7.60 -2.37
CA PHE A 180 16.16 7.00 -1.13
C PHE A 180 16.09 8.05 -0.01
N LYS A 181 14.93 8.15 0.62
CA LYS A 181 14.71 8.95 1.83
C LYS A 181 14.45 7.99 2.97
N ASN A 182 15.18 8.16 4.07
CA ASN A 182 14.97 7.33 5.25
C ASN A 182 13.59 7.63 5.87
N ARG A 183 13.06 6.68 6.64
CA ARG A 183 11.81 6.85 7.38
C ARG A 183 11.94 8.05 8.32
N PRO A 184 10.94 8.93 8.41
CA PRO A 184 10.96 10.00 9.41
C PRO A 184 11.19 9.45 10.83
N THR A 185 12.07 10.09 11.60
CA THR A 185 12.46 9.64 12.95
C THR A 185 11.26 9.55 13.91
N LYS A 186 10.20 10.34 13.68
CA LYS A 186 8.93 10.26 14.42
C LYS A 186 8.26 8.88 14.34
N LEU A 187 8.56 8.09 13.29
CA LEU A 187 8.01 6.75 13.09
C LEU A 187 8.79 5.66 13.83
N ALA A 188 10.00 5.94 14.33
CA ALA A 188 10.71 5.05 15.26
C ALA A 188 10.10 5.09 16.68
N ALA A 189 9.22 6.06 16.95
CA ALA A 189 8.59 6.32 18.24
C ALA A 189 7.06 6.18 18.20
N LEU A 190 6.51 5.29 17.35
CA LEU A 190 5.06 5.01 17.35
C LEU A 190 4.55 4.49 18.71
N SER A 191 5.44 4.05 19.59
CA SER A 191 5.11 3.71 20.98
C SER A 191 4.51 4.91 21.71
N GLY A 192 3.25 4.79 22.14
CA GLY A 192 2.51 5.84 22.83
C GLY A 192 1.71 6.79 21.94
N ILE A 193 1.76 6.63 20.61
CA ILE A 193 0.91 7.39 19.68
C ILE A 193 -0.47 6.70 19.58
N PRO A 194 -1.59 7.46 19.66
CA PRO A 194 -2.92 6.89 19.45
C PRO A 194 -3.05 6.24 18.07
N TYR A 195 -3.64 5.05 18.06
CA TYR A 195 -3.92 4.31 16.83
C TYR A 195 -5.31 3.70 16.83
N GLN A 196 -5.75 3.33 15.63
CA GLN A 196 -6.93 2.52 15.39
C GLN A 196 -6.56 1.36 14.46
N ASP A 197 -7.01 0.15 14.81
CA ASP A 197 -6.95 -0.98 13.89
C ASP A 197 -8.11 -0.84 12.90
N ILE A 198 -7.78 -0.88 11.62
CA ILE A 198 -8.77 -0.85 10.54
C ILE A 198 -8.99 -2.28 10.09
N ASP A 199 -10.26 -2.65 9.96
CA ASP A 199 -10.65 -3.93 9.37
C ASP A 199 -11.58 -3.74 8.19
#